data_AF-A0A6F9BYK8-F1
#
_entry.id   AF-A0A6F9BYK8-F1
#
_cell.length_a   1.000
_cell.length_b   1.000
_cell.length_c   1.000
_cell.angle_alpha   90.00
_cell.angle_beta   90.00
_cell.angle_gamma   90.00
#
_symmetry.space_group_name_H-M   'P 1'
#
loop_
_entity.id
_entity.type
_entity.pdbx_description
1 polymer ?
#
loop_
_entity_poly.entity_id
_entity_poly.type
_entity_poly.pdbx_seq_one_letter_code
_entity_poly.pdbx_strand_id
1 'polypeptide(L)'
;GEEIRLVNGTSLCSGTVEILYKGQWGRVCGQKWDVNDANVVCGQLGCGRTVSFQGTAHVGQGSGGRPTWLDDVGCNGSESSLTECSHGGLKHHDCLQSQDARVVCSVKPNVRLVNGSDHCSGRVEVYQIGHWRTVCDDVWDLNDTAVVCRQLGCGRADSATERAYFGQGSGSIWQDDVGCSGSECSITQCPHTGGGTHDCNHGNDAGVICSGVVLQKPSLSTDPAYSAFLHGEEVHLTCTLPSCILCNAVEFLFYLNRDSIMSVTVGSSQPRATLTKFKMDASHQGSYRCLYRTLSNGQV
;
A
#
# COMPACT_ATOMS: atom_id res chain seq x y z
N GLY A 1 -21.21 4.49 17.68
CA GLY A 1 -20.46 3.25 17.43
C GLY A 1 -19.07 3.45 17.94
N GLU A 2 -18.41 2.40 18.39
CA GLU A 2 -16.99 2.44 18.74
C GLU A 2 -16.18 2.52 17.42
N GLU A 3 -15.22 3.43 17.33
CA GLU A 3 -14.44 3.69 16.12
C GLU A 3 -12.98 3.31 16.33
N ILE A 4 -12.33 2.78 15.29
CA ILE A 4 -10.90 2.46 15.28
C ILE A 4 -10.20 3.27 14.19
N ARG A 5 -8.96 3.69 14.45
CA ARG A 5 -8.12 4.37 13.44
C ARG A 5 -6.65 4.04 13.59
N LEU A 6 -5.91 4.27 12.52
CA LEU A 6 -4.45 4.21 12.50
C LEU A 6 -3.87 5.62 12.36
N VAL A 7 -2.99 6.00 13.28
CA VAL A 7 -2.32 7.32 13.28
C VAL A 7 -0.80 7.17 13.17
N ASN A 8 -0.10 8.22 12.75
CA ASN A 8 1.37 8.21 12.65
C ASN A 8 1.95 7.03 11.85
N GLY A 9 1.23 6.61 10.80
CA GLY A 9 1.69 5.63 9.83
C GLY A 9 1.94 6.25 8.46
N THR A 10 2.32 5.41 7.50
CA THR A 10 2.67 5.81 6.13
C THR A 10 1.50 5.72 5.15
N SER A 11 0.35 5.22 5.60
CA SER A 11 -0.88 5.02 4.82
C SER A 11 -2.12 4.90 5.73
N LEU A 12 -3.32 4.91 5.16
CA LEU A 12 -4.59 4.65 5.88
C LEU A 12 -4.67 3.25 6.51
N CYS A 13 -3.85 2.30 6.04
CA CYS A 13 -3.81 0.90 6.51
C CYS A 13 -2.52 0.58 7.28
N SER A 14 -1.87 1.60 7.85
CA SER A 14 -0.68 1.43 8.67
C SER A 14 -0.63 2.49 9.76
N GLY A 15 -0.14 2.17 10.94
CA GLY A 15 0.07 3.15 12.00
C GLY A 15 -0.12 2.58 13.40
N THR A 16 -0.11 3.49 14.37
CA THR A 16 -0.47 3.23 15.77
C THR A 16 -1.98 3.11 15.90
N VAL A 17 -2.42 2.06 16.60
CA VAL A 17 -3.84 1.76 16.79
C VAL A 17 -4.43 2.65 17.88
N GLU A 18 -5.49 3.37 17.55
CA GLU A 18 -6.30 4.12 18.51
C GLU A 18 -7.76 3.70 18.40
N ILE A 19 -8.46 3.67 19.55
CA ILE A 19 -9.90 3.42 19.62
C ILE A 19 -10.63 4.60 20.26
N LEU A 20 -11.86 4.83 19.81
CA LEU A 20 -12.78 5.83 20.34
C LEU A 20 -13.70 5.18 21.38
N TYR A 21 -13.51 5.53 22.65
CA TYR A 21 -14.38 5.09 23.73
C TYR A 21 -14.94 6.29 24.48
N LYS A 22 -16.27 6.34 24.66
CA LYS A 22 -17.00 7.44 25.33
C LYS A 22 -16.59 8.85 24.84
N GLY A 23 -16.40 9.00 23.53
CA GLY A 23 -16.09 10.29 22.90
C GLY A 23 -14.62 10.73 23.01
N GLN A 24 -13.73 9.89 23.55
CA GLN A 24 -12.30 10.20 23.66
C GLN A 24 -11.44 9.12 23.00
N TRP A 25 -10.58 9.54 22.08
CA TRP A 25 -9.57 8.69 21.45
C TRP A 25 -8.44 8.37 22.43
N GLY A 26 -8.11 7.09 22.51
CA GLY A 26 -6.99 6.61 23.32
C GLY A 26 -6.33 5.38 22.71
N ARG A 27 -5.22 5.01 23.32
CA ARG A 27 -4.23 4.09 22.77
C ARG A 27 -4.54 2.65 23.13
N VAL A 28 -4.02 1.73 22.34
CA VAL A 28 -4.00 0.30 22.64
C VAL A 28 -2.58 -0.08 23.07
N CYS A 29 -2.43 -0.75 24.20
CA CYS A 29 -1.13 -1.24 24.65
C CYS A 29 -0.63 -2.34 23.71
N GLY A 30 0.66 -2.30 23.40
CA GLY A 30 1.34 -3.29 22.57
C GLY A 30 1.86 -4.49 23.36
N GLN A 31 1.73 -4.51 24.69
CA GLN A 31 2.05 -5.67 25.50
C GLN A 31 1.15 -6.85 25.10
N LYS A 32 1.77 -8.01 24.83
CA LYS A 32 1.14 -9.21 24.26
C LYS A 32 0.47 -9.05 22.89
N TRP A 33 0.63 -7.90 22.23
CA TRP A 33 0.10 -7.65 20.89
C TRP A 33 0.66 -8.65 19.88
N ASP A 34 -0.23 -9.44 19.28
CA ASP A 34 0.13 -10.52 18.37
C ASP A 34 -0.46 -10.33 16.96
N VAL A 35 -0.25 -11.35 16.12
CA VAL A 35 -0.72 -11.36 14.73
C VAL A 35 -2.25 -11.47 14.63
N ASN A 36 -2.92 -12.11 15.59
CA ASN A 36 -4.36 -12.27 15.61
C ASN A 36 -5.03 -10.94 15.96
N ASP A 37 -4.50 -10.21 16.94
CA ASP A 37 -4.97 -8.86 17.28
C ASP A 37 -4.84 -7.92 16.09
N ALA A 38 -3.68 -7.95 15.45
CA ALA A 38 -3.40 -7.16 14.27
C ALA A 38 -4.33 -7.54 13.10
N ASN A 39 -4.68 -8.82 12.94
CA ASN A 39 -5.57 -9.27 11.87
C ASN A 39 -7.00 -8.77 12.09
N VAL A 40 -7.48 -8.73 13.33
CA VAL A 40 -8.78 -8.13 13.67
C VAL A 40 -8.78 -6.64 13.33
N VAL A 41 -7.72 -5.89 13.66
CA VAL A 41 -7.61 -4.47 13.28
C VAL A 41 -7.64 -4.30 11.76
N CYS A 42 -6.85 -5.08 11.02
CA CYS A 42 -6.81 -4.99 9.57
C CYS A 42 -8.15 -5.38 8.93
N GLY A 43 -8.84 -6.39 9.48
CA GLY A 43 -10.17 -6.79 9.05
C GLY A 43 -11.23 -5.72 9.32
N GLN A 44 -11.24 -5.18 10.55
CA GLN A 44 -12.17 -4.14 10.99
C GLN A 44 -12.06 -2.86 10.15
N LEU A 45 -10.83 -2.49 9.74
CA LEU A 45 -10.58 -1.35 8.87
C LEU A 45 -10.80 -1.64 7.37
N GLY A 46 -11.13 -2.88 6.99
CA GLY A 46 -11.20 -3.28 5.58
C GLY A 46 -9.84 -3.21 4.87
N CYS A 47 -8.76 -3.24 5.63
CA CYS A 47 -7.38 -3.11 5.20
C CYS A 47 -6.72 -4.48 4.94
N GLY A 48 -7.46 -5.57 4.79
CA GLY A 48 -6.92 -6.89 4.49
C GLY A 48 -6.42 -7.65 5.72
N ARG A 49 -5.31 -8.38 5.59
CA ARG A 49 -4.65 -9.13 6.67
C ARG A 49 -3.45 -8.36 7.23
N THR A 50 -2.84 -8.81 8.30
CA THR A 50 -1.61 -8.23 8.83
C THR A 50 -0.40 -8.59 7.99
N VAL A 51 0.48 -7.62 7.76
CA VAL A 51 1.81 -7.82 7.15
C VAL A 51 2.89 -7.77 8.20
N SER A 52 2.82 -6.76 9.05
CA SER A 52 3.69 -6.64 10.21
C SER A 52 2.95 -5.94 11.33
N PHE A 53 3.35 -6.25 12.55
CA PHE A 53 2.82 -5.65 13.76
C PHE A 53 3.98 -5.36 14.71
N GLN A 54 3.81 -4.35 15.56
CA GLN A 54 4.80 -3.99 16.57
C GLN A 54 4.09 -3.80 17.90
N GLY A 55 4.38 -4.68 18.86
CA GLY A 55 3.90 -4.59 20.25
C GLY A 55 4.79 -3.78 21.18
N THR A 56 6.03 -3.47 20.76
CA THR A 56 6.96 -2.65 21.55
C THR A 56 7.73 -1.74 20.61
N ALA A 57 7.47 -0.44 20.67
CA ALA A 57 8.13 0.52 19.79
C ALA A 57 9.13 1.41 20.52
N HIS A 58 10.27 1.53 19.87
CA HIS A 58 11.22 2.62 19.96
C HIS A 58 10.57 4.00 20.21
N VAL A 59 11.32 4.85 20.90
CA VAL A 59 11.08 6.27 21.18
C VAL A 59 10.84 7.05 19.87
N GLY A 60 9.59 7.10 19.44
CA GLY A 60 9.06 8.13 18.55
C GLY A 60 7.97 8.85 19.32
N GLN A 61 8.08 10.18 19.43
CA GLN A 61 7.22 11.07 20.21
C GLN A 61 5.79 10.53 20.37
N GLY A 62 5.56 9.82 21.48
CA GLY A 62 4.24 9.37 21.84
C GLY A 62 3.34 10.59 21.94
N SER A 63 2.06 10.41 21.60
CA SER A 63 1.03 11.40 21.90
C SER A 63 0.90 11.53 23.42
N GLY A 64 1.84 12.25 24.04
CA GLY A 64 1.90 12.48 25.47
C GLY A 64 0.62 13.16 25.89
N GLY A 65 -0.27 12.42 26.54
CA GLY A 65 -1.56 12.94 27.04
C GLY A 65 -2.80 12.14 26.68
N ARG A 66 -2.74 11.10 25.83
CA ARG A 66 -3.91 10.22 25.59
C ARG A 66 -3.99 9.07 26.60
N PRO A 67 -5.20 8.70 27.08
CA PRO A 67 -5.39 7.53 27.93
C PRO A 67 -5.10 6.25 27.14
N THR A 68 -4.68 5.19 27.83
CA THR A 68 -4.63 3.84 27.27
C THR A 68 -5.97 3.17 27.58
N TRP A 69 -6.68 2.76 26.53
CA TRP A 69 -8.02 2.18 26.63
C TRP A 69 -7.99 0.67 26.74
N LEU A 70 -7.19 0.00 25.93
CA LEU A 70 -7.07 -1.46 25.92
C LEU A 70 -5.65 -1.88 26.28
N ASP A 71 -5.57 -2.99 27.03
CA ASP A 71 -4.36 -3.67 27.43
C ASP A 71 -4.60 -5.18 27.46
N ASP A 72 -3.54 -5.96 27.28
CA ASP A 72 -3.57 -7.41 27.17
C ASP A 72 -4.66 -7.91 26.20
N VAL A 73 -4.72 -7.32 25.01
CA VAL A 73 -5.64 -7.76 23.95
C VAL A 73 -5.21 -9.17 23.52
N GLY A 74 -6.19 -10.06 23.45
CA GLY A 74 -6.01 -11.46 23.03
C GLY A 74 -7.17 -11.88 22.15
N CYS A 75 -7.06 -11.54 20.86
CA CYS A 75 -7.98 -11.97 19.83
C CYS A 75 -7.67 -13.41 19.37
N ASN A 76 -8.69 -14.13 18.92
CA ASN A 76 -8.57 -15.39 18.19
C ASN A 76 -8.32 -15.15 16.68
N GLY A 77 -8.56 -13.93 16.20
CA GLY A 77 -8.35 -13.52 14.80
C GLY A 77 -9.61 -13.59 13.93
N SER A 78 -10.77 -13.92 14.50
CA SER A 78 -12.06 -14.04 13.82
C SER A 78 -13.08 -12.98 14.24
N GLU A 79 -12.73 -12.16 15.24
CA GLU A 79 -13.53 -11.08 15.76
C GLU A 79 -13.76 -9.99 14.72
N SER A 80 -14.91 -9.32 14.79
CA SER A 80 -15.26 -8.25 13.86
C SER A 80 -14.78 -6.87 14.33
N SER A 81 -14.50 -6.74 15.62
CA SER A 81 -13.96 -5.55 16.27
C SER A 81 -12.92 -5.90 17.32
N LEU A 82 -11.91 -5.05 17.47
CA LEU A 82 -10.88 -5.19 18.52
C LEU A 82 -11.46 -5.15 19.95
N THR A 83 -12.61 -4.50 20.14
CA THR A 83 -13.32 -4.45 21.43
C THR A 83 -14.08 -5.73 21.78
N GLU A 84 -14.23 -6.67 20.83
CA GLU A 84 -14.83 -8.00 21.06
C GLU A 84 -13.81 -9.03 21.54
N CYS A 85 -12.52 -8.72 21.41
CA CYS A 85 -11.44 -9.60 21.84
C CYS A 85 -11.34 -9.67 23.37
N SER A 86 -10.76 -10.75 23.88
CA SER A 86 -10.45 -10.85 25.30
C SER A 86 -9.46 -9.74 25.67
N HIS A 87 -9.74 -8.97 26.73
CA HIS A 87 -8.86 -7.91 27.19
C HIS A 87 -9.02 -7.67 28.70
N GLY A 88 -7.99 -7.12 29.36
CA GLY A 88 -7.97 -6.89 30.82
C GLY A 88 -9.00 -5.90 31.37
N GLY A 89 -9.72 -5.20 30.49
CA GLY A 89 -10.76 -4.22 30.82
C GLY A 89 -10.35 -2.78 30.51
N LEU A 90 -11.33 -1.91 30.26
CA LEU A 90 -11.05 -0.54 29.83
C LEU A 90 -10.46 0.30 30.97
N LYS A 91 -9.34 1.00 30.70
CA LYS A 91 -8.53 1.78 31.67
C LYS A 91 -7.79 0.97 32.74
N HIS A 92 -7.76 -0.35 32.68
CA HIS A 92 -6.92 -1.16 33.56
C HIS A 92 -5.68 -1.59 32.79
N HIS A 93 -4.58 -0.84 32.94
CA HIS A 93 -3.34 -1.12 32.23
C HIS A 93 -2.12 -0.91 33.12
N ASP A 94 -1.10 -1.76 32.99
CA ASP A 94 0.24 -1.59 33.58
C ASP A 94 1.28 -1.13 32.54
N CYS A 95 0.81 -0.94 31.30
CA CYS A 95 1.57 -0.46 30.14
C CYS A 95 2.37 0.83 30.41
N LEU A 96 3.69 0.79 30.15
CA LEU A 96 4.57 1.96 30.19
C LEU A 96 4.33 2.90 28.98
N GLN A 97 4.65 4.19 29.12
CA GLN A 97 4.33 5.27 28.15
C GLN A 97 4.82 5.09 26.69
N SER A 98 5.57 4.03 26.36
CA SER A 98 6.19 3.81 25.04
C SER A 98 5.80 2.50 24.35
N GLN A 99 4.74 1.81 24.79
CA GLN A 99 4.34 0.53 24.23
C GLN A 99 2.97 0.64 23.55
N ASP A 100 2.87 1.47 22.52
CA ASP A 100 1.62 1.56 21.73
C ASP A 100 1.62 0.48 20.65
N ALA A 101 0.50 -0.24 20.52
CA ALA A 101 0.29 -1.23 19.47
C ALA A 101 0.30 -0.56 18.09
N ARG A 102 1.10 -1.11 17.16
CA ARG A 102 1.13 -0.67 15.76
C ARG A 102 0.88 -1.84 14.84
N VAL A 103 0.25 -1.53 13.70
CA VAL A 103 -0.02 -2.50 12.65
C VAL A 103 0.30 -1.91 11.27
N VAL A 104 0.77 -2.77 10.38
CA VAL A 104 0.84 -2.56 8.95
C VAL A 104 0.03 -3.67 8.31
N CYS A 105 -1.04 -3.31 7.62
CA CYS A 105 -1.90 -4.26 6.95
C CYS A 105 -1.44 -4.50 5.51
N SER A 106 -1.76 -5.68 4.99
CA SER A 106 -1.66 -6.03 3.58
C SER A 106 -2.74 -5.19 2.95
N VAL A 107 -2.39 -4.09 2.29
CA VAL A 107 -3.34 -3.34 1.46
C VAL A 107 -3.92 -4.35 0.48
N LYS A 108 -4.99 -5.04 0.87
CA LYS A 108 -5.68 -5.97 0.00
C LYS A 108 -6.15 -5.03 -1.09
N PRO A 109 -5.81 -5.28 -2.36
CA PRO A 109 -6.42 -4.51 -3.40
C PRO A 109 -7.91 -4.71 -3.18
N ASN A 110 -8.60 -3.64 -2.78
CA ASN A 110 -10.05 -3.61 -2.67
C ASN A 110 -10.63 -3.60 -4.08
N VAL A 111 -9.96 -4.24 -5.03
CA VAL A 111 -10.17 -4.26 -6.47
C VAL A 111 -9.83 -5.66 -6.94
N ARG A 112 -10.66 -6.23 -7.80
CA ARG A 112 -10.39 -7.46 -8.53
C ARG A 112 -10.80 -7.30 -9.99
N LEU A 113 -10.20 -8.11 -10.85
CA LEU A 113 -10.60 -8.23 -12.25
C LEU A 113 -11.35 -9.55 -12.44
N VAL A 114 -12.52 -9.48 -13.09
CA VAL A 114 -13.39 -10.64 -13.29
C VAL A 114 -13.63 -10.85 -14.79
N ASN A 115 -13.72 -12.12 -15.21
CA ASN A 115 -14.00 -12.54 -16.59
C ASN A 115 -12.98 -12.08 -17.66
N GLY A 116 -11.75 -11.74 -17.27
CA GLY A 116 -10.66 -11.51 -18.22
C GLY A 116 -10.03 -12.80 -18.73
N SER A 117 -9.14 -12.66 -19.71
CA SER A 117 -8.32 -13.77 -20.21
C SER A 117 -7.21 -14.18 -19.25
N ASP A 118 -6.83 -13.28 -18.34
CA ASP A 118 -5.82 -13.47 -17.32
C ASP A 118 -6.11 -12.61 -16.07
N HIS A 119 -5.19 -12.62 -15.10
CA HIS A 119 -5.32 -11.83 -13.87
C HIS A 119 -5.09 -10.31 -14.05
N CYS A 120 -4.71 -9.87 -15.24
CA CYS A 120 -4.41 -8.48 -15.59
C CYS A 120 -5.38 -7.90 -16.63
N SER A 121 -6.50 -8.57 -16.83
CA SER A 121 -7.61 -8.13 -17.67
C SER A 121 -8.93 -8.49 -17.00
N GLY A 122 -9.99 -7.72 -17.24
CA GLY A 122 -11.33 -8.05 -16.77
C GLY A 122 -12.16 -6.86 -16.34
N ARG A 123 -13.41 -7.13 -15.98
CA ARG A 123 -14.33 -6.18 -15.34
C ARG A 123 -13.77 -5.78 -13.98
N VAL A 124 -13.77 -4.47 -13.71
CA VAL A 124 -13.30 -3.93 -12.43
C VAL A 124 -14.40 -4.07 -11.39
N GLU A 125 -14.08 -4.72 -10.27
CA GLU A 125 -14.97 -4.77 -9.10
C GLU A 125 -14.23 -4.31 -7.86
N VAL A 126 -14.88 -3.42 -7.08
CA VAL A 126 -14.32 -2.81 -5.87
C VAL A 126 -15.00 -3.37 -4.63
N TYR A 127 -14.23 -3.74 -3.61
CA TYR A 127 -14.77 -4.23 -2.32
C TYR A 127 -14.97 -3.06 -1.36
N GLN A 128 -16.24 -2.77 -1.02
CA GLN A 128 -16.61 -1.75 -0.05
C GLN A 128 -17.76 -2.19 0.85
N ILE A 129 -17.61 -1.93 2.15
CA ILE A 129 -18.64 -2.18 3.18
C ILE A 129 -19.17 -3.62 3.10
N GLY A 130 -18.26 -4.60 3.02
CA GLY A 130 -18.63 -6.03 3.02
C GLY A 130 -19.09 -6.62 1.69
N HIS A 131 -19.19 -5.82 0.62
CA HIS A 131 -19.71 -6.26 -0.67
C HIS A 131 -18.80 -5.89 -1.84
N TRP A 132 -18.76 -6.76 -2.85
CA TRP A 132 -18.19 -6.43 -4.15
C TRP A 132 -19.21 -5.62 -4.96
N ARG A 133 -18.71 -4.59 -5.62
CA ARG A 133 -19.50 -3.65 -6.42
C ARG A 133 -18.81 -3.42 -7.76
N THR A 134 -19.57 -3.22 -8.84
CA THR A 134 -19.01 -2.90 -10.16
C THR A 134 -18.72 -1.40 -10.28
N VAL A 135 -18.00 -0.99 -11.32
CA VAL A 135 -17.65 0.42 -11.58
C VAL A 135 -18.35 0.85 -12.86
N CYS A 136 -18.94 2.05 -12.89
CA CYS A 136 -19.53 2.57 -14.12
C CYS A 136 -18.44 3.02 -15.11
N ASP A 137 -18.74 2.93 -16.41
CA ASP A 137 -17.87 3.34 -17.51
C ASP A 137 -18.02 4.82 -17.92
N ASP A 138 -18.91 5.57 -17.27
CA ASP A 138 -19.02 7.01 -17.45
C ASP A 138 -17.72 7.70 -17.04
N VAL A 139 -17.18 8.50 -17.98
CA VAL A 139 -15.85 9.14 -17.97
C VAL A 139 -14.64 8.20 -17.75
N TRP A 140 -14.84 6.88 -17.86
CA TRP A 140 -13.79 5.88 -17.67
C TRP A 140 -12.72 5.95 -18.78
N ASP A 141 -11.46 6.18 -18.39
CA ASP A 141 -10.38 6.41 -19.33
C ASP A 141 -9.07 5.63 -19.00
N LEU A 142 -8.01 5.95 -19.74
CA LEU A 142 -6.70 5.33 -19.55
C LEU A 142 -6.03 5.72 -18.22
N ASN A 143 -6.37 6.86 -17.62
CA ASN A 143 -5.86 7.25 -16.32
C ASN A 143 -6.47 6.39 -15.22
N ASP A 144 -7.78 6.10 -15.29
CA ASP A 144 -8.44 5.16 -14.37
C ASP A 144 -7.84 3.76 -14.48
N THR A 145 -7.68 3.32 -15.73
CA THR A 145 -7.05 2.04 -16.06
C THR A 145 -5.62 2.00 -15.50
N ALA A 146 -4.84 3.08 -15.60
CA ALA A 146 -3.48 3.13 -15.10
C ALA A 146 -3.42 2.99 -13.58
N VAL A 147 -4.38 3.58 -12.85
CA VAL A 147 -4.52 3.42 -11.41
C VAL A 147 -4.83 1.96 -11.05
N VAL A 148 -5.81 1.34 -11.72
CA VAL A 148 -6.19 -0.07 -11.46
C VAL A 148 -5.05 -1.03 -11.80
N CYS A 149 -4.44 -0.90 -12.98
CA CYS A 149 -3.32 -1.75 -13.40
C CYS A 149 -2.14 -1.65 -12.44
N ARG A 150 -1.84 -0.43 -11.97
CA ARG A 150 -0.79 -0.19 -10.97
C ARG A 150 -1.16 -0.77 -9.60
N GLN A 151 -2.39 -0.55 -9.14
CA GLN A 151 -2.89 -1.07 -7.87
C GLN A 151 -2.83 -2.60 -7.80
N LEU A 152 -3.04 -3.27 -8.94
CA LEU A 152 -2.98 -4.73 -9.07
C LEU A 152 -1.58 -5.27 -9.40
N GLY A 153 -0.59 -4.40 -9.66
CA GLY A 153 0.76 -4.80 -10.07
C GLY A 153 0.86 -5.36 -11.49
N CYS A 154 -0.11 -5.04 -12.35
CA CYS A 154 -0.27 -5.58 -13.70
C CYS A 154 0.42 -4.76 -14.81
N GLY A 155 1.37 -3.90 -14.44
CA GLY A 155 2.12 -3.08 -15.39
C GLY A 155 1.36 -1.82 -15.80
N ARG A 156 1.50 -1.43 -17.07
CA ARG A 156 0.86 -0.21 -17.60
C ARG A 156 -0.57 -0.49 -18.08
N ALA A 157 -1.37 0.57 -18.17
CA ALA A 157 -2.65 0.53 -18.87
C ALA A 157 -2.41 0.33 -20.37
N ASP A 158 -3.02 -0.69 -20.95
CA ASP A 158 -3.04 -0.89 -22.40
C ASP A 158 -4.39 -0.47 -22.99
N SER A 159 -5.51 -0.74 -22.30
CA SER A 159 -6.84 -0.27 -22.73
C SER A 159 -7.83 -0.14 -21.57
N ALA A 160 -8.60 0.94 -21.58
CA ALA A 160 -9.84 1.07 -20.83
C ALA A 160 -10.96 0.38 -21.62
N THR A 161 -11.77 -0.46 -20.99
CA THR A 161 -12.90 -1.13 -21.67
C THR A 161 -14.22 -0.70 -21.06
N GLU A 162 -15.19 -0.42 -21.93
CA GLU A 162 -16.52 0.07 -21.57
C GLU A 162 -17.59 -0.96 -21.95
N ARG A 163 -18.86 -0.64 -21.67
CA ARG A 163 -20.06 -1.33 -22.12
C ARG A 163 -20.09 -2.82 -21.77
N ALA A 164 -19.67 -3.15 -20.56
CA ALA A 164 -19.61 -4.52 -20.06
C ALA A 164 -18.84 -5.47 -21.00
N TYR A 165 -17.71 -5.01 -21.54
CA TYR A 165 -16.85 -5.79 -22.47
C TYR A 165 -16.53 -7.21 -21.95
N PHE A 166 -16.29 -7.36 -20.65
CA PHE A 166 -16.03 -8.65 -19.98
C PHE A 166 -17.30 -9.33 -19.43
N GLY A 167 -18.45 -8.92 -19.93
CA GLY A 167 -19.76 -9.30 -19.44
C GLY A 167 -20.21 -8.48 -18.23
N GLN A 168 -21.53 -8.43 -18.07
CA GLN A 168 -22.20 -7.74 -16.96
C GLN A 168 -21.87 -8.40 -15.62
N GLY A 169 -21.66 -7.57 -14.60
CA GLY A 169 -21.61 -7.98 -13.22
C GLY A 169 -23.01 -8.05 -12.60
N SER A 170 -23.02 -8.04 -11.27
CA SER A 170 -24.23 -8.15 -10.47
C SER A 170 -24.06 -7.41 -9.15
N GLY A 171 -25.16 -6.97 -8.55
CA GLY A 171 -25.15 -6.29 -7.25
C GLY A 171 -25.27 -4.78 -7.41
N SER A 172 -24.66 -4.03 -6.49
CA SER A 172 -24.64 -2.57 -6.59
C SER A 172 -23.44 -2.09 -7.40
N ILE A 173 -23.63 -1.00 -8.14
CA ILE A 173 -22.55 -0.24 -8.75
C ILE A 173 -21.97 0.69 -7.67
N TRP A 174 -20.65 0.81 -7.63
CA TRP A 174 -19.91 1.47 -6.56
C TRP A 174 -20.08 2.99 -6.60
N GLN A 175 -19.70 3.61 -7.72
CA GLN A 175 -19.75 5.07 -7.94
C GLN A 175 -19.99 5.37 -9.42
N ASP A 176 -20.55 6.55 -9.65
CA ASP A 176 -20.55 7.22 -10.95
C ASP A 176 -19.31 8.12 -11.11
N ASP A 177 -19.02 8.49 -12.35
CA ASP A 177 -17.99 9.45 -12.73
C ASP A 177 -16.62 9.26 -12.03
N VAL A 178 -16.10 8.03 -12.01
CA VAL A 178 -14.75 7.80 -11.47
C VAL A 178 -13.76 8.40 -12.46
N GLY A 179 -13.14 9.53 -12.09
CA GLY A 179 -12.23 10.29 -12.94
C GLY A 179 -10.88 10.51 -12.26
N CYS A 180 -9.97 9.56 -12.40
CA CYS A 180 -8.61 9.63 -11.89
C CYS A 180 -7.76 10.64 -12.67
N SER A 181 -6.83 11.28 -11.96
CA SER A 181 -5.71 12.01 -12.59
C SER A 181 -4.63 11.07 -13.16
N GLY A 182 -4.66 9.79 -12.78
CA GLY A 182 -3.67 8.77 -13.14
C GLY A 182 -2.53 8.65 -12.13
N SER A 183 -2.52 9.52 -11.11
CA SER A 183 -1.51 9.56 -10.04
C SER A 183 -1.97 8.85 -8.76
N GLU A 184 -3.23 8.46 -8.66
CA GLU A 184 -3.80 7.87 -7.46
C GLU A 184 -3.24 6.46 -7.19
N CYS A 185 -3.08 6.08 -5.93
CA CYS A 185 -2.58 4.74 -5.61
C CYS A 185 -3.64 3.65 -5.54
N SER A 186 -4.89 4.07 -5.46
CA SER A 186 -6.04 3.20 -5.45
C SER A 186 -7.16 3.89 -6.20
N ILE A 187 -7.96 3.12 -6.92
CA ILE A 187 -9.16 3.63 -7.62
C ILE A 187 -10.13 4.31 -6.64
N THR A 188 -10.11 3.89 -5.37
CA THR A 188 -10.92 4.49 -4.29
C THR A 188 -10.46 5.89 -3.88
N GLN A 189 -9.30 6.36 -4.34
CA GLN A 189 -8.78 7.72 -4.09
C GLN A 189 -9.09 8.68 -5.23
N CYS A 190 -9.54 8.17 -6.37
CA CYS A 190 -9.88 9.02 -7.49
C CYS A 190 -11.11 9.87 -7.16
N PRO A 191 -11.16 11.14 -7.62
CA PRO A 191 -12.38 11.92 -7.58
C PRO A 191 -13.55 11.16 -8.21
N HIS A 192 -14.70 11.21 -7.55
CA HIS A 192 -15.93 10.59 -8.02
C HIS A 192 -17.13 11.31 -7.42
N THR A 193 -18.28 11.28 -8.10
CA THR A 193 -19.52 11.84 -7.58
C THR A 193 -20.09 10.87 -6.52
N GLY A 194 -20.09 11.29 -5.26
CA GLY A 194 -20.31 10.38 -4.14
C GLY A 194 -21.73 9.76 -4.07
N GLY A 195 -21.79 8.44 -3.88
CA GLY A 195 -22.76 7.77 -3.02
C GLY A 195 -24.12 7.37 -3.63
N GLY A 196 -24.13 6.65 -4.75
CA GLY A 196 -25.27 5.81 -5.15
C GLY A 196 -26.34 6.45 -6.04
N THR A 197 -26.16 7.70 -6.47
CA THR A 197 -26.86 8.26 -7.63
C THR A 197 -25.97 8.12 -8.83
N HIS A 198 -26.18 7.04 -9.58
CA HIS A 198 -25.66 6.84 -10.94
C HIS A 198 -26.84 6.47 -11.83
N ASP A 199 -26.84 6.86 -13.10
CA ASP A 199 -27.84 6.37 -14.08
C ASP A 199 -27.35 5.12 -14.84
N CYS A 200 -26.15 4.65 -14.49
CA CYS A 200 -25.56 3.42 -15.01
C CYS A 200 -26.35 2.16 -14.64
N ASN A 201 -26.38 1.21 -15.57
CA ASN A 201 -26.81 -0.17 -15.32
C ASN A 201 -25.63 -1.12 -15.55
N HIS A 202 -25.79 -2.43 -15.33
CA HIS A 202 -24.66 -3.35 -15.51
C HIS A 202 -24.16 -3.48 -16.97
N GLY A 203 -24.92 -2.99 -17.96
CA GLY A 203 -24.43 -2.80 -19.32
C GLY A 203 -23.34 -1.72 -19.42
N ASN A 204 -23.15 -0.91 -18.39
CA ASN A 204 -22.13 0.13 -18.24
C ASN A 204 -20.96 -0.30 -17.34
N ASP A 205 -20.81 -1.60 -17.04
CA ASP A 205 -19.72 -2.03 -16.17
C ASP A 205 -18.36 -1.84 -16.87
N ALA A 206 -17.48 -1.06 -16.24
CA ALA A 206 -16.13 -0.78 -16.70
C ALA A 206 -15.17 -1.96 -16.51
N GLY A 207 -14.15 -2.01 -17.36
CA GLY A 207 -13.09 -3.01 -17.32
C GLY A 207 -11.74 -2.43 -17.72
N VAL A 208 -10.70 -3.25 -17.54
CA VAL A 208 -9.32 -2.89 -17.89
C VAL A 208 -8.63 -4.01 -18.65
N ILE A 209 -7.69 -3.61 -19.49
CA ILE A 209 -6.64 -4.47 -20.04
C ILE A 209 -5.31 -3.81 -19.70
N CYS A 210 -4.49 -4.52 -18.93
CA CYS A 210 -3.13 -4.11 -18.60
C CYS A 210 -2.11 -4.87 -19.45
N SER A 211 -0.87 -4.37 -19.52
CA SER A 211 0.21 -5.01 -20.27
C SER A 211 0.67 -6.36 -19.73
N GLY A 212 0.19 -6.76 -18.55
CA GLY A 212 0.80 -7.81 -17.74
C GLY A 212 2.10 -7.32 -17.09
N VAL A 213 2.65 -8.11 -16.17
CA VAL A 213 3.84 -7.74 -15.37
C VAL A 213 5.04 -7.51 -16.28
N VAL A 214 5.28 -6.25 -16.63
CA VAL A 214 6.53 -5.78 -17.20
C VAL A 214 7.19 -4.92 -16.13
N LEU A 215 8.14 -5.49 -15.40
CA LEU A 215 9.00 -4.71 -14.49
C LEU A 215 9.76 -3.69 -15.34
N GLN A 216 9.54 -2.40 -15.07
CA GLN A 216 10.25 -1.36 -15.80
C GLN A 216 11.72 -1.39 -15.42
N LYS A 217 12.62 -1.44 -16.41
CA LYS A 217 14.05 -1.45 -16.14
C LYS A 217 14.43 -0.12 -15.48
N PRO A 218 15.04 -0.12 -14.28
CA PRO A 218 15.50 1.11 -13.66
C PRO A 218 16.68 1.70 -14.43
N SER A 219 16.84 3.02 -14.37
CA SER A 219 17.98 3.74 -14.90
C SER A 219 18.97 4.07 -13.79
N LEU A 220 20.26 3.87 -14.05
CA LEU A 220 21.34 4.24 -13.14
C LEU A 220 22.01 5.52 -13.68
N SER A 221 22.15 6.53 -12.83
CA SER A 221 22.87 7.77 -13.13
C SER A 221 23.90 8.10 -12.05
N THR A 222 24.91 8.88 -12.42
CA THR A 222 25.95 9.40 -11.52
C THR A 222 25.83 10.91 -11.40
N ASP A 223 26.08 11.45 -10.21
CA ASP A 223 26.30 12.88 -9.99
C ASP A 223 27.63 13.09 -9.25
N PRO A 224 28.61 13.81 -9.83
CA PRO A 224 28.58 14.46 -11.15
C PRO A 224 28.52 13.48 -12.34
N ALA A 225 27.88 13.91 -13.43
CA ALA A 225 27.70 13.10 -14.64
C ALA A 225 28.90 13.24 -15.59
N TYR A 226 29.97 12.47 -15.36
CA TYR A 226 31.15 12.43 -16.23
C TYR A 226 31.22 11.15 -17.08
N SER A 227 31.94 11.23 -18.20
CA SER A 227 32.21 10.08 -19.07
C SER A 227 33.36 9.19 -18.55
N ALA A 228 34.14 9.67 -17.56
CA ALA A 228 35.22 8.94 -16.91
C ALA A 228 35.43 9.46 -15.47
N PHE A 229 35.84 8.58 -14.56
CA PHE A 229 36.12 8.88 -13.16
C PHE A 229 37.51 8.37 -12.77
N LEU A 230 38.14 9.01 -11.79
CA LEU A 230 39.40 8.56 -11.21
C LEU A 230 39.16 7.48 -10.15
N HIS A 231 40.14 6.58 -9.96
CA HIS A 231 40.10 5.62 -8.87
C HIS A 231 40.07 6.35 -7.51
N GLY A 232 39.10 6.01 -6.66
CA GLY A 232 38.87 6.62 -5.36
C GLY A 232 38.03 7.89 -5.36
N GLU A 233 37.57 8.37 -6.52
CA GLU A 233 36.69 9.53 -6.63
C GLU A 233 35.31 9.25 -6.02
N GLU A 234 34.79 10.20 -5.24
CA GLU A 234 33.49 10.09 -4.58
C GLU A 234 32.36 10.62 -5.49
N VAL A 235 31.37 9.77 -5.76
CA VAL A 235 30.21 10.10 -6.60
C VAL A 235 28.91 9.73 -5.91
N HIS A 236 27.80 10.28 -6.42
CA HIS A 236 26.45 9.87 -6.07
C HIS A 236 25.90 8.92 -7.13
N LEU A 237 25.61 7.68 -6.75
CA LEU A 237 24.95 6.71 -7.64
C LEU A 237 23.45 6.73 -7.39
N THR A 238 22.66 7.14 -8.37
CA THR A 238 21.20 7.23 -8.26
C THR A 238 20.54 6.21 -9.18
N CYS A 239 19.77 5.29 -8.61
CA CYS A 239 18.89 4.40 -9.35
C CYS A 239 17.47 4.98 -9.38
N THR A 240 16.87 5.13 -10.57
CA THR A 240 15.57 5.78 -10.76
C THR A 240 14.64 4.88 -11.58
N LEU A 241 13.36 4.84 -11.20
CA LEU A 241 12.30 4.19 -11.99
C LEU A 241 11.56 5.23 -12.86
N PRO A 242 11.25 4.92 -14.13
CA PRO A 242 10.46 5.81 -14.98
C PRO A 242 9.02 5.87 -14.45
N SER A 243 8.70 7.01 -13.84
CA SER A 243 7.38 7.36 -13.30
C SER A 243 6.99 6.70 -11.96
N CYS A 244 7.18 7.52 -10.91
CA CYS A 244 6.28 7.73 -9.77
C CYS A 244 4.85 7.26 -10.09
N ILE A 245 4.22 6.35 -9.36
CA ILE A 245 4.15 6.27 -7.91
C ILE A 245 4.24 4.80 -7.54
N LEU A 246 5.25 4.44 -6.76
CA LEU A 246 5.35 3.09 -6.25
C LEU A 246 4.29 2.97 -5.17
N CYS A 247 3.08 2.52 -5.44
CA CYS A 247 2.09 2.38 -4.36
C CYS A 247 2.46 1.34 -3.27
N ASN A 248 3.65 0.73 -3.43
CA ASN A 248 4.32 -0.18 -2.52
C ASN A 248 5.74 0.31 -2.19
N ALA A 249 6.28 -0.10 -1.06
CA ALA A 249 7.71 0.10 -0.79
C ALA A 249 8.56 -0.70 -1.79
N VAL A 250 9.70 -0.14 -2.15
CA VAL A 250 10.64 -0.78 -3.08
C VAL A 250 12.01 -0.84 -2.46
N GLU A 251 12.66 -1.98 -2.62
CA GLU A 251 14.08 -2.12 -2.31
C GLU A 251 14.89 -2.07 -3.60
N PHE A 252 15.71 -1.03 -3.71
CA PHE A 252 16.71 -0.90 -4.76
C PHE A 252 17.96 -1.69 -4.37
N LEU A 253 18.47 -2.51 -5.30
CA LEU A 253 19.63 -3.36 -5.12
C LEU A 253 20.73 -2.87 -6.05
N PHE A 254 21.87 -2.48 -5.48
CA PHE A 254 23.04 -2.03 -6.23
C PHE A 254 24.05 -3.17 -6.32
N TYR A 255 24.49 -3.47 -7.53
CA TYR A 255 25.44 -4.54 -7.81
C TYR A 255 26.70 -4.02 -8.48
N LEU A 256 27.80 -4.66 -8.13
CA LEU A 256 29.09 -4.58 -8.80
C LEU A 256 29.36 -5.91 -9.48
N ASN A 257 29.42 -5.95 -10.81
CA ASN A 257 29.47 -7.20 -11.54
C ASN A 257 28.30 -8.14 -11.14
N ARG A 258 28.56 -9.14 -10.28
CA ARG A 258 27.56 -10.08 -9.75
C ARG A 258 27.29 -9.93 -8.26
N ASP A 259 28.10 -9.15 -7.55
CA ASP A 259 28.05 -9.05 -6.09
C ASP A 259 27.15 -7.88 -5.67
N SER A 260 26.29 -8.14 -4.68
CA SER A 260 25.45 -7.11 -4.09
C SER A 260 26.30 -6.22 -3.20
N ILE A 261 26.31 -4.92 -3.47
CA ILE A 261 27.09 -3.94 -2.70
C ILE A 261 26.24 -3.38 -1.56
N MET A 262 24.98 -3.02 -1.88
CA MET A 262 24.09 -2.32 -0.97
C MET A 262 22.65 -2.44 -1.43
N SER A 263 21.72 -2.34 -0.48
CA SER A 263 20.32 -2.13 -0.77
C SER A 263 19.77 -0.89 -0.07
N VAL A 264 18.82 -0.23 -0.72
CA VAL A 264 18.13 0.95 -0.16
C VAL A 264 16.64 0.72 -0.33
N THR A 265 15.93 0.67 0.80
CA THR A 265 14.47 0.64 0.80
C THR A 265 13.95 2.05 0.77
N VAL A 266 13.08 2.34 -0.19
CA VAL A 266 12.41 3.63 -0.33
C VAL A 266 10.90 3.45 -0.20
N GLY A 267 10.26 4.47 0.36
CA GLY A 267 8.82 4.51 0.54
C GLY A 267 8.07 4.65 -0.79
N SER A 268 6.75 4.51 -0.71
CA SER A 268 5.84 4.50 -1.86
C SER A 268 5.85 5.78 -2.73
N SER A 269 6.31 6.89 -2.16
CA SER A 269 6.39 8.18 -2.85
C SER A 269 7.75 8.48 -3.50
N GLN A 270 8.75 7.61 -3.34
CA GLN A 270 10.11 7.86 -3.83
C GLN A 270 10.50 6.87 -4.94
N PRO A 271 10.56 7.30 -6.22
CA PRO A 271 10.88 6.41 -7.35
C PRO A 271 12.39 6.20 -7.52
N ARG A 272 13.21 6.63 -6.55
CA ARG A 272 14.67 6.66 -6.68
C ARG A 272 15.37 6.40 -5.36
N ALA A 273 16.52 5.76 -5.46
CA ALA A 273 17.46 5.58 -4.35
C ALA A 273 18.83 6.12 -4.75
N THR A 274 19.48 6.85 -3.84
CA THR A 274 20.80 7.43 -4.07
C THR A 274 21.79 6.93 -3.02
N LEU A 275 22.91 6.37 -3.47
CA LEU A 275 24.08 6.10 -2.64
C LEU A 275 24.96 7.35 -2.63
N THR A 276 25.26 7.88 -1.43
CA THR A 276 26.10 9.06 -1.27
C THR A 276 27.53 8.68 -0.91
N LYS A 277 28.51 9.48 -1.37
CA LYS A 277 29.95 9.28 -1.10
C LYS A 277 30.46 7.90 -1.54
N PHE A 278 30.00 7.42 -2.69
CA PHE A 278 30.44 6.15 -3.24
C PHE A 278 31.80 6.31 -3.92
N LYS A 279 32.81 5.53 -3.52
CA LYS A 279 34.15 5.58 -4.12
C LYS A 279 34.24 4.68 -5.34
N MET A 280 34.55 5.27 -6.48
CA MET A 280 34.72 4.52 -7.73
C MET A 280 36.00 3.70 -7.73
N ASP A 281 35.95 2.46 -8.22
CA ASP A 281 37.14 1.65 -8.48
C ASP A 281 37.27 1.31 -9.97
N ALA A 282 38.42 1.71 -10.53
CA ALA A 282 38.83 1.46 -11.91
C ALA A 282 38.91 -0.03 -12.26
N SER A 283 39.13 -0.92 -11.28
CA SER A 283 39.16 -2.38 -11.51
C SER A 283 37.83 -2.92 -12.04
N HIS A 284 36.72 -2.20 -11.83
CA HIS A 284 35.38 -2.65 -12.18
C HIS A 284 34.87 -2.14 -13.53
N GLN A 285 35.64 -1.34 -14.27
CA GLN A 285 35.36 -0.91 -15.66
C GLN A 285 33.93 -0.36 -15.88
N GLY A 286 33.31 0.27 -14.87
CA GLY A 286 31.95 0.81 -14.99
C GLY A 286 30.82 -0.23 -14.96
N SER A 287 31.07 -1.45 -14.48
CA SER A 287 30.09 -2.57 -14.37
C SER A 287 29.03 -2.40 -13.27
N TYR A 288 28.63 -1.16 -12.97
CA TYR A 288 27.61 -0.86 -11.99
C TYR A 288 26.22 -1.06 -12.59
N ARG A 289 25.36 -1.77 -11.85
CA ARG A 289 23.97 -1.97 -12.24
C ARG A 289 23.08 -1.84 -11.03
N CYS A 290 21.86 -1.37 -11.26
CA CYS A 290 20.84 -1.39 -10.24
C CYS A 290 19.63 -2.20 -10.70
N LEU A 291 19.03 -2.89 -9.75
CA LEU A 291 17.76 -3.59 -9.87
C LEU A 291 16.85 -3.10 -8.76
N TYR A 292 15.58 -3.46 -8.83
CA TYR A 292 14.65 -3.23 -7.74
C TYR A 292 13.80 -4.47 -7.53
N ARG A 293 13.34 -4.66 -6.31
CA ARG A 293 12.23 -5.56 -6.01
C ARG A 293 11.14 -4.79 -5.31
N THR A 294 9.90 -5.01 -5.73
CA THR A 294 8.74 -4.57 -4.98
C THR A 294 8.69 -5.36 -3.69
N LEU A 295 8.61 -4.67 -2.56
CA LEU A 295 8.31 -5.32 -1.30
C LEU A 295 6.80 -5.54 -1.29
N SER A 296 6.38 -6.66 -1.86
CA SER A 296 5.04 -7.17 -1.61
C SER A 296 4.97 -7.48 -0.12
N ASN A 297 4.21 -6.66 0.57
CA ASN A 297 3.80 -6.81 1.95
C ASN A 297 3.25 -8.25 2.16
N GLY A 298 4.12 -9.22 2.48
CA GLY A 298 3.74 -10.64 2.54
C GLY A 298 4.84 -11.71 2.43
N GLN A 299 6.13 -11.39 2.34
CA GLN A 299 7.19 -12.40 2.55
C GLN A 299 8.32 -11.84 3.42
N VAL A 300 8.15 -11.98 4.73
CA VAL A 300 9.22 -12.30 5.69
C VAL A 300 8.68 -13.39 6.59
#